data_AF-K7V0H7-F1
#
_entry.id   AF-K7V0H7-F1
#
_cell.length_a   1.000
_cell.length_b   1.000
_cell.length_c   1.000
_cell.angle_alpha   90.00
_cell.angle_beta   90.00
_cell.angle_gamma   90.00
#
_symmetry.space_group_name_H-M   'P 1'
#
loop_
_entity.id
_entity.type
_entity.pdbx_description
1 polymer ?
#
loop_
_entity_poly.entity_id
_entity_poly.type
_entity_poly.pdbx_seq_one_letter_code
_entity_poly.pdbx_strand_id
1 'polypeptide(L)'
;MAADAAAAAMSATSLCDDLEPATVRTRIRDVLAAGAARAGDRVVVGGWVRTGREQGKGSFAFLELSDGSCAATLQAIVDAAVHPLARLTATGTSVLVEGVIKEPPEGTKQNVELKVSRVLEVGEVDAAVYPLPKGKVKLTLEKLRDVVHLRSRTNTIGAVARIRHQLAYASHRFFDENGFLYVHTPIITTSDCEGAGEMFQVTTLFSQAEKTEKELRENPKPSDSEIEAAKVLVKEKGDVVAQLKAAKASKQEISTAVDELNRAKEIVSKLEERFKLKPGIPRKDDGSIAFENDFFKRQAFLTVSGQLQVETYACALSSVYTFGPTFRAENSHTSRHLAEFWMVEPEIAFANLQDDMNCAEKYVQYLCKWLLDHCQEDMEFMVKNYDKSAIERLELVSSTPFVRISYTKAVELLKNVTDKKFDNKVEWGIDLASEHERYLTEDIFKKPVIVYNYPKGIKAFYMRLNDDDKTVAAMDVLVPKV
;
A
#
# COMPACT_ATOMS: atom_id res chain seq x y z
N MET A 1 40.32 20.91 45.88
CA MET A 1 40.24 21.94 44.83
C MET A 1 40.98 21.53 43.54
N ALA A 2 40.89 20.26 43.10
CA ALA A 2 41.39 19.83 41.79
C ALA A 2 40.41 18.89 41.05
N ALA A 3 39.26 18.59 41.65
CA ALA A 3 38.21 17.76 41.05
C ALA A 3 37.06 18.58 40.42
N ASP A 4 36.81 19.80 40.89
CA ASP A 4 35.75 20.68 40.36
C ASP A 4 36.12 21.43 39.08
N ALA A 5 37.40 21.43 38.68
CA ALA A 5 37.82 22.06 37.43
C ALA A 5 37.62 21.14 36.19
N ALA A 6 37.47 19.82 36.40
CA ALA A 6 37.22 18.88 35.32
C ALA A 6 35.74 18.84 34.89
N ALA A 7 34.81 19.21 35.77
CA ALA A 7 33.38 19.23 35.48
C ALA A 7 32.94 20.48 34.69
N ALA A 8 33.71 21.58 34.76
CA ALA A 8 33.44 22.82 34.03
C ALA A 8 34.11 22.90 32.64
N ALA A 9 34.91 21.89 32.26
CA ALA A 9 35.56 21.78 30.96
C ALA A 9 34.80 20.87 29.98
N MET A 10 33.61 20.37 30.33
CA MET A 10 32.59 19.96 29.35
C MET A 10 31.91 21.21 28.77
N SER A 11 32.76 22.07 28.22
CA SER A 11 32.41 23.13 27.28
C SER A 11 31.59 22.50 26.18
N ALA A 12 30.29 22.82 26.15
CA ALA A 12 29.45 23.01 24.96
C ALA A 12 30.02 22.52 23.61
N THR A 13 30.42 21.26 23.52
CA THR A 13 30.53 20.53 22.26
C THR A 13 29.10 20.46 21.80
N SER A 14 28.79 21.37 20.88
CA SER A 14 27.44 21.54 20.40
C SER A 14 27.04 20.19 19.81
N LEU A 15 25.86 19.69 20.16
CA LEU A 15 25.20 18.57 19.47
C LEU A 15 25.03 18.83 17.95
N CYS A 16 25.51 19.97 17.43
CA CYS A 16 25.55 20.38 16.05
C CYS A 16 26.85 19.97 15.33
N ASP A 17 27.93 19.63 16.03
CA ASP A 17 29.24 19.34 15.40
C ASP A 17 29.26 17.96 14.72
N ASP A 18 28.33 17.07 15.09
CA ASP A 18 28.07 15.76 14.46
C ASP A 18 27.01 15.81 13.34
N LEU A 19 26.50 16.99 12.99
CA LEU A 19 25.55 17.15 11.88
C LEU A 19 26.32 17.54 10.61
N GLU A 20 26.33 16.62 9.64
CA GLU A 20 26.67 16.93 8.24
C GLU A 20 25.95 18.24 7.83
N PRO A 21 26.65 19.21 7.23
CA PRO A 21 26.06 20.50 6.90
C PRO A 21 24.84 20.30 5.99
N ALA A 22 23.75 21.00 6.29
CA ALA A 22 22.52 20.92 5.49
C ALA A 22 22.79 21.40 4.06
N THR A 23 22.98 20.46 3.13
CA THR A 23 22.98 20.75 1.71
C THR A 23 21.52 20.89 1.27
N VAL A 24 21.04 22.13 1.18
CA VAL A 24 19.67 22.40 0.72
C VAL A 24 19.57 22.03 -0.76
N ARG A 25 19.06 20.83 -1.00
CA ARG A 25 18.86 20.30 -2.35
C ARG A 25 17.67 21.00 -3.03
N THR A 26 17.88 21.42 -4.26
CA THR A 26 16.81 21.86 -5.17
C THR A 26 16.28 20.68 -5.98
N ARG A 27 14.96 20.53 -6.10
CA ARG A 27 14.35 19.49 -6.94
C ARG A 27 14.50 19.82 -8.41
N ILE A 28 14.65 18.80 -9.25
CA ILE A 28 14.79 18.98 -10.70
C ILE A 28 13.57 19.67 -11.29
N ARG A 29 12.35 19.31 -10.87
CA ARG A 29 11.12 19.97 -11.32
C ARG A 29 11.17 21.48 -11.11
N ASP A 30 11.65 21.94 -9.96
CA ASP A 30 11.65 23.37 -9.61
C ASP A 30 12.69 24.14 -10.43
N VAL A 31 13.83 23.50 -10.76
CA VAL A 31 14.82 24.05 -11.70
C VAL A 31 14.21 24.19 -13.10
N LEU A 32 13.56 23.13 -13.59
CA LEU A 32 13.00 23.09 -14.94
C LEU A 32 11.79 24.04 -15.10
N ALA A 33 10.94 24.13 -14.09
CA ALA A 33 9.78 25.02 -14.10
C ALA A 33 10.17 26.50 -14.12
N ALA A 34 11.24 26.89 -13.41
CA ALA A 34 11.74 28.26 -13.46
C ALA A 34 12.55 28.55 -14.75
N GLY A 35 13.15 27.52 -15.35
CA GLY A 35 13.88 27.64 -16.61
C GLY A 35 14.98 28.70 -16.56
N ALA A 36 15.09 29.51 -17.62
CA ALA A 36 16.11 30.55 -17.74
C ALA A 36 16.07 31.61 -16.63
N ALA A 37 14.96 31.76 -15.89
CA ALA A 37 14.89 32.67 -14.75
C ALA A 37 15.86 32.30 -13.60
N ARG A 38 16.38 31.07 -13.59
CA ARG A 38 17.43 30.61 -12.66
C ARG A 38 18.84 30.60 -13.27
N ALA A 39 19.04 31.14 -14.47
CA ALA A 39 20.36 31.18 -15.09
C ALA A 39 21.36 31.97 -14.21
N GLY A 40 22.52 31.37 -13.93
CA GLY A 40 23.52 31.92 -13.01
C GLY A 40 23.39 31.45 -11.56
N ASP A 41 22.25 30.88 -11.17
CA ASP A 41 22.06 30.36 -9.81
C ASP A 41 22.98 29.18 -9.54
N ARG A 42 23.56 29.17 -8.34
CA ARG A 42 24.28 28.01 -7.79
C ARG A 42 23.29 27.12 -7.06
N VAL A 43 23.21 25.86 -7.47
CA VAL A 43 22.26 24.89 -6.89
C VAL A 43 22.94 23.56 -6.59
N VAL A 44 22.41 22.87 -5.58
CA VAL A 44 22.71 21.46 -5.32
C VAL A 44 21.54 20.63 -5.81
N VAL A 45 21.81 19.68 -6.71
CA VAL A 45 20.80 18.77 -7.28
C VAL A 45 21.25 17.34 -7.08
N GLY A 46 20.32 16.49 -6.62
CA GLY A 46 20.55 15.06 -6.46
C GLY A 46 19.56 14.26 -7.30
N GLY A 47 19.99 13.12 -7.83
CA GLY A 47 19.15 12.24 -8.62
C GLY A 47 19.89 11.02 -9.16
N TRP A 48 19.25 10.31 -10.08
CA TRP A 48 19.79 9.13 -10.74
C TRP A 48 20.04 9.40 -12.21
N VAL A 49 21.18 8.91 -12.70
CA VAL A 49 21.59 9.03 -14.10
C VAL A 49 20.71 8.13 -14.97
N ARG A 50 19.95 8.73 -15.87
CA ARG A 50 19.15 8.05 -16.90
C ARG A 50 20.00 7.63 -18.08
N THR A 51 20.91 8.51 -18.47
CA THR A 51 21.84 8.30 -19.57
C THR A 51 23.07 9.15 -19.29
N GLY A 52 24.22 8.49 -19.19
CA GLY A 52 25.52 9.15 -19.14
C GLY A 52 26.30 8.92 -20.44
N ARG A 53 26.93 9.98 -20.95
CA ARG A 53 27.72 9.97 -22.19
C ARG A 53 28.96 10.84 -22.05
N GLU A 54 30.13 10.25 -22.21
CA GLU A 54 31.38 11.00 -22.34
C GLU A 54 31.48 11.65 -23.73
N GLN A 55 32.01 12.86 -23.78
CA GLN A 55 32.21 13.65 -25.00
C GLN A 55 33.56 14.38 -24.98
N GLY A 56 33.90 15.01 -26.11
CA GLY A 56 35.14 15.76 -26.25
C GLY A 56 36.38 14.90 -26.01
N LYS A 57 36.34 13.64 -26.47
CA LYS A 57 37.39 12.62 -26.23
C LYS A 57 37.66 12.35 -24.73
N GLY A 58 36.61 12.38 -23.91
CA GLY A 58 36.69 12.12 -22.46
C GLY A 58 37.02 13.36 -21.63
N SER A 59 36.89 14.57 -22.19
CA SER A 59 37.12 15.81 -21.46
C SER A 59 35.94 16.19 -20.55
N PHE A 60 34.72 15.77 -20.90
CA PHE A 60 33.53 15.99 -20.08
C PHE A 60 32.46 14.92 -20.35
N ALA A 61 31.48 14.81 -19.46
CA ALA A 61 30.32 13.94 -19.63
C ALA A 61 29.01 14.73 -19.53
N PHE A 62 28.04 14.32 -20.35
CA PHE A 62 26.65 14.69 -20.21
C PHE A 62 25.92 13.63 -19.39
N LEU A 63 25.26 14.05 -18.32
CA LEU A 63 24.39 13.23 -17.48
C LEU A 63 22.96 13.74 -17.61
N GLU A 64 22.04 12.88 -18.03
CA GLU A 64 20.60 13.15 -17.91
C GLU A 64 20.14 12.70 -16.53
N LEU A 65 19.95 13.65 -15.62
CA LEU A 65 19.57 13.39 -14.24
C LEU A 65 18.05 13.40 -14.08
N SER A 66 17.54 12.44 -13.31
CA SER A 66 16.14 12.38 -12.91
C SER A 66 16.05 12.11 -11.42
N ASP A 67 15.20 12.85 -10.72
CA ASP A 67 14.95 12.64 -9.30
C ASP A 67 13.52 12.18 -9.01
N GLY A 68 12.76 11.88 -10.06
CA GLY A 68 11.37 11.44 -9.99
C GLY A 68 10.34 12.55 -9.79
N SER A 69 10.75 13.80 -9.50
CA SER A 69 9.84 14.91 -9.20
C SER A 69 8.97 15.34 -10.38
N CYS A 70 9.42 15.09 -11.61
CA CYS A 70 8.68 15.30 -12.87
C CYS A 70 9.08 14.24 -13.91
N ALA A 71 8.43 14.27 -15.08
CA ALA A 71 8.78 13.39 -16.20
C ALA A 71 10.10 13.79 -16.88
N ALA A 72 10.40 15.08 -16.90
CA ALA A 72 11.60 15.63 -17.53
C ALA A 72 12.89 15.33 -16.74
N THR A 73 14.03 15.42 -17.44
CA THR A 73 15.38 15.25 -16.89
C THR A 73 16.13 16.58 -16.95
N LEU A 74 17.05 16.78 -16.00
CA LEU A 74 18.00 17.89 -16.03
C LEU A 74 19.30 17.40 -16.67
N GLN A 75 19.76 18.09 -17.71
CA GLN A 75 21.09 17.86 -18.25
C GLN A 75 22.14 18.46 -17.32
N ALA A 76 23.09 17.65 -16.87
CA ALA A 76 24.25 18.07 -16.10
C ALA A 76 25.54 17.78 -16.90
N ILE A 77 26.43 18.77 -16.95
CA ILE A 77 27.74 18.70 -17.61
C ILE A 77 28.82 18.61 -16.54
N VAL A 78 29.57 17.52 -16.54
CA VAL A 78 30.68 17.29 -15.60
C VAL A 78 31.99 17.22 -16.38
N ASP A 79 32.95 18.10 -16.10
CA ASP A 79 34.29 18.01 -16.69
C ASP A 79 35.11 16.92 -16.00
N ALA A 80 36.02 16.27 -16.74
CA ALA A 80 36.94 15.27 -16.18
C ALA A 80 37.86 15.84 -15.09
N ALA A 81 38.08 17.16 -15.10
CA ALA A 81 38.81 17.88 -14.06
C ALA A 81 38.02 17.97 -12.73
N VAL A 82 36.70 17.83 -12.76
CA VAL A 82 35.83 17.88 -11.56
C VAL A 82 35.72 16.51 -10.89
N HIS A 83 35.55 15.44 -11.68
CA HIS A 83 35.43 14.07 -11.15
C HIS A 83 35.72 13.03 -12.24
N PRO A 84 36.23 11.82 -11.89
CA PRO A 84 36.35 10.71 -12.84
C PRO A 84 35.02 10.36 -13.51
N LEU A 85 34.95 10.50 -14.84
CA LEU A 85 33.70 10.39 -15.61
C LEU A 85 33.13 8.97 -15.65
N ALA A 86 33.99 7.95 -15.71
CA ALA A 86 33.59 6.54 -15.75
C ALA A 86 32.73 6.12 -14.54
N ARG A 87 32.93 6.77 -13.39
CA ARG A 87 32.17 6.51 -12.14
C ARG A 87 30.75 7.12 -12.17
N LEU A 88 30.47 8.01 -13.12
CA LEU A 88 29.23 8.78 -13.17
C LEU A 88 28.28 8.31 -14.28
N THR A 89 28.81 7.73 -15.36
CA THR A 89 28.04 7.57 -16.61
C THR A 89 27.18 6.32 -16.69
N ALA A 90 27.34 5.38 -15.77
CA ALA A 90 26.51 4.19 -15.68
C ALA A 90 25.03 4.58 -15.38
N THR A 91 24.10 3.86 -16.04
CA THR A 91 22.67 4.09 -15.81
C THR A 91 22.29 3.60 -14.43
N GLY A 92 21.51 4.39 -13.69
CA GLY A 92 21.12 4.07 -12.32
C GLY A 92 22.08 4.59 -11.25
N THR A 93 23.26 5.11 -11.61
CA THR A 93 24.18 5.77 -10.68
C THR A 93 23.46 6.93 -9.99
N SER A 94 23.50 6.98 -8.66
CA SER A 94 23.03 8.14 -7.90
C SER A 94 24.14 9.17 -7.78
N VAL A 95 23.79 10.43 -7.98
CA VAL A 95 24.73 11.55 -7.83
C VAL A 95 24.08 12.66 -7.02
N LEU A 96 24.89 13.33 -6.20
CA LEU A 96 24.59 14.62 -5.60
C LEU A 96 25.64 15.60 -6.10
N VAL A 97 25.22 16.63 -6.83
CA VAL A 97 26.13 17.55 -7.52
C VAL A 97 25.79 19.01 -7.22
N GLU A 98 26.82 19.82 -7.11
CA GLU A 98 26.72 21.27 -6.98
C GLU A 98 27.19 21.93 -8.27
N GLY A 99 26.41 22.83 -8.83
CA GLY A 99 26.74 23.50 -10.07
C GLY A 99 26.00 24.81 -10.28
N VAL A 100 26.28 25.43 -11.43
CA VAL A 100 25.64 26.68 -11.85
C VAL A 100 24.69 26.38 -13.01
N ILE A 101 23.47 26.88 -12.92
CA ILE A 101 22.49 26.79 -14.01
C ILE A 101 22.92 27.69 -15.17
N LYS A 102 22.86 27.16 -16.38
CA LYS A 102 23.22 27.84 -17.62
C LYS A 102 22.08 27.75 -18.63
N GLU A 103 21.98 28.80 -19.44
CA GLU A 103 21.20 28.74 -20.68
C GLU A 103 21.95 27.85 -21.66
N PRO A 104 21.27 26.87 -22.29
CA PRO A 104 21.91 26.00 -23.25
C PRO A 104 22.09 26.73 -24.59
N PRO A 105 22.96 26.24 -25.47
CA PRO A 105 23.21 26.87 -26.77
C PRO A 105 21.94 27.07 -27.61
N GLU A 106 21.91 28.12 -28.43
CA GLU A 106 20.79 28.44 -29.30
C GLU A 106 20.42 27.24 -30.20
N GLY A 107 19.13 26.90 -30.27
CA GLY A 107 18.62 25.76 -31.05
C GLY A 107 18.62 24.40 -30.33
N THR A 108 18.97 24.35 -29.04
CA THR A 108 18.81 23.15 -28.21
C THR A 108 17.37 22.98 -27.71
N LYS A 109 16.97 21.74 -27.41
CA LYS A 109 15.62 21.42 -26.90
C LYS A 109 15.47 21.60 -25.40
N GLN A 110 16.59 21.64 -24.67
CA GLN A 110 16.60 21.84 -23.23
C GLN A 110 16.34 23.33 -22.93
N ASN A 111 15.63 23.62 -21.84
CA ASN A 111 15.42 25.00 -21.40
C ASN A 111 16.60 25.51 -20.55
N VAL A 112 17.26 24.61 -19.81
CA VAL A 112 18.40 24.89 -18.94
C VAL A 112 19.30 23.66 -18.84
N GLU A 113 20.56 23.90 -18.49
CA GLU A 113 21.53 22.85 -18.13
C GLU A 113 22.34 23.23 -16.88
N LEU A 114 22.87 22.23 -16.18
CA LEU A 114 23.68 22.42 -14.99
C LEU A 114 25.15 22.20 -15.32
N LYS A 115 25.98 23.26 -15.24
CA LYS A 115 27.44 23.10 -15.28
C LYS A 115 27.92 22.72 -13.88
N VAL A 116 28.32 21.46 -13.71
CA VAL A 116 28.73 20.91 -12.42
C VAL A 116 30.10 21.47 -12.04
N SER A 117 30.16 22.05 -10.84
CA SER A 117 31.39 22.58 -10.25
C SER A 117 32.00 21.63 -9.22
N ARG A 118 31.17 20.80 -8.58
CA ARG A 118 31.59 19.85 -7.56
C ARG A 118 30.64 18.65 -7.54
N VAL A 119 31.21 17.45 -7.43
CA VAL A 119 30.45 16.22 -7.13
C VAL A 119 30.56 15.99 -5.63
N LEU A 120 29.42 15.96 -4.94
CA LEU A 120 29.33 15.81 -3.48
C LEU A 120 29.31 14.33 -3.09
N GLU A 121 28.43 13.56 -3.74
CA GLU A 121 28.26 12.14 -3.47
C GLU A 121 28.01 11.36 -4.77
N VAL A 122 28.48 10.10 -4.79
CA VAL A 122 28.26 9.15 -5.88
C VAL A 122 27.93 7.79 -5.29
N GLY A 123 26.81 7.20 -5.72
CA GLY A 123 26.48 5.80 -5.51
C GLY A 123 26.59 5.06 -6.84
N GLU A 124 27.71 4.38 -7.05
CA GLU A 124 28.01 3.67 -8.30
C GLU A 124 27.11 2.45 -8.50
N VAL A 125 26.95 2.08 -9.76
CA VAL A 125 26.17 0.92 -10.18
C VAL A 125 27.03 0.04 -11.06
N ASP A 126 27.05 -1.26 -10.77
CA ASP A 126 27.56 -2.25 -11.70
C ASP A 126 26.58 -2.41 -12.87
N ALA A 127 26.99 -1.87 -14.02
CA ALA A 127 26.19 -1.89 -15.24
C ALA A 127 25.92 -3.31 -15.78
N ALA A 128 26.72 -4.32 -15.39
CA ALA A 128 26.53 -5.69 -15.84
C ALA A 128 25.33 -6.37 -15.19
N VAL A 129 24.99 -5.99 -13.96
CA VAL A 129 23.89 -6.59 -13.17
C VAL A 129 22.69 -5.67 -13.02
N TYR A 130 22.78 -4.41 -13.45
CA TYR A 130 21.68 -3.47 -13.32
C TYR A 130 20.51 -3.82 -14.26
N PRO A 131 19.29 -4.10 -13.72
CA PRO A 131 18.22 -4.70 -14.52
C PRO A 131 17.48 -3.71 -15.42
N LEU A 132 17.64 -2.40 -15.22
CA LEU A 132 17.00 -1.40 -16.07
C LEU A 132 17.93 -1.00 -17.21
N PRO A 133 17.49 -1.12 -18.47
CA PRO A 133 18.37 -0.88 -19.60
C PRO A 133 18.70 0.61 -19.77
N LYS A 134 19.85 0.88 -20.39
CA LYS A 134 20.28 2.23 -20.76
C LYS A 134 19.36 2.84 -21.83
N GLY A 135 19.04 4.13 -21.68
CA GLY A 135 18.41 4.92 -22.73
C GLY A 135 16.97 4.55 -23.06
N LYS A 136 16.65 4.39 -24.35
CA LYS A 136 15.27 4.26 -24.87
C LYS A 136 14.77 2.81 -25.00
N VAL A 137 15.55 1.82 -24.56
CA VAL A 137 15.13 0.41 -24.64
C VAL A 137 13.93 0.22 -23.70
N LYS A 138 12.77 -0.08 -24.28
CA LYS A 138 11.53 -0.27 -23.53
C LYS A 138 11.48 -1.69 -22.98
N LEU A 139 11.34 -1.81 -21.66
CA LEU A 139 10.92 -3.06 -21.04
C LEU A 139 9.41 -3.24 -21.26
N THR A 140 8.98 -4.50 -21.44
CA THR A 140 7.54 -4.83 -21.43
C THR A 140 6.98 -4.66 -20.02
N LEU A 141 5.66 -4.52 -19.89
CA LEU A 141 5.02 -4.39 -18.58
C LEU A 141 5.24 -5.65 -17.73
N GLU A 142 5.34 -6.82 -18.36
CA GLU A 142 5.63 -8.12 -17.73
C GLU A 142 7.02 -8.09 -17.10
N LYS A 143 8.05 -7.72 -17.86
CA LYS A 143 9.42 -7.62 -17.33
C LYS A 143 9.55 -6.59 -16.20
N LEU A 144 8.76 -5.52 -16.24
CA LEU A 144 8.72 -4.55 -15.14
C LEU A 144 8.12 -5.15 -13.86
N ARG A 145 7.23 -6.14 -13.95
CA ARG A 145 6.70 -6.87 -12.78
C ARG A 145 7.75 -7.78 -12.15
N ASP A 146 8.78 -8.21 -12.87
CA ASP A 146 9.89 -9.00 -12.31
C ASP A 146 10.84 -8.16 -11.42
N VAL A 147 10.82 -6.83 -11.58
CA VAL A 147 11.70 -5.89 -10.87
C VAL A 147 10.93 -4.80 -10.13
N VAL A 148 9.89 -5.18 -9.39
CA VAL A 148 9.00 -4.24 -8.66
C VAL A 148 9.76 -3.22 -7.81
N HIS A 149 10.85 -3.64 -7.17
CA HIS A 149 11.69 -2.80 -6.31
C HIS A 149 12.44 -1.69 -7.06
N LEU A 150 12.62 -1.80 -8.39
CA LEU A 150 13.32 -0.80 -9.22
C LEU A 150 12.44 -0.18 -10.32
N ARG A 151 11.33 -0.82 -10.71
CA ARG A 151 10.50 -0.38 -11.84
C ARG A 151 9.96 1.03 -11.70
N SER A 152 9.81 1.53 -10.46
CA SER A 152 9.39 2.91 -10.16
C SER A 152 10.33 3.96 -10.74
N ARG A 153 11.58 3.57 -11.01
CA ARG A 153 12.53 4.41 -11.72
C ARG A 153 12.14 4.54 -13.19
N THR A 154 11.40 3.66 -13.84
CA THR A 154 11.06 3.87 -15.27
C THR A 154 10.07 5.01 -15.48
N ASN A 155 10.08 5.63 -16.67
CA ASN A 155 9.14 6.73 -17.00
C ASN A 155 7.68 6.30 -16.84
N THR A 156 7.36 5.07 -17.27
CA THR A 156 6.01 4.51 -17.18
C THR A 156 5.53 4.42 -15.74
N ILE A 157 6.26 3.72 -14.87
CA ILE A 157 5.80 3.52 -13.50
C ILE A 157 5.91 4.82 -12.69
N GLY A 158 6.90 5.68 -12.99
CA GLY A 158 6.98 7.02 -12.42
C GLY A 158 5.75 7.87 -12.73
N ALA A 159 5.27 7.87 -13.99
CA ALA A 159 4.04 8.55 -14.38
C ALA A 159 2.81 7.94 -13.69
N VAL A 160 2.68 6.60 -13.65
CA VAL A 160 1.60 5.94 -12.91
C VAL A 160 1.60 6.35 -11.43
N ALA A 161 2.77 6.39 -10.79
CA ALA A 161 2.88 6.72 -9.37
C ALA A 161 2.49 8.19 -9.10
N ARG A 162 2.90 9.13 -9.95
CA ARG A 162 2.52 10.55 -9.84
C ARG A 162 1.02 10.76 -10.09
N ILE A 163 0.45 10.12 -11.11
CA ILE A 163 -1.00 10.12 -11.37
C ILE A 163 -1.77 9.56 -10.17
N ARG A 164 -1.35 8.41 -9.62
CA ARG A 164 -1.99 7.77 -8.45
C ARG A 164 -1.91 8.66 -7.21
N HIS A 165 -0.78 9.33 -6.99
CA HIS A 165 -0.63 10.31 -5.92
C HIS A 165 -1.64 11.46 -6.07
N GLN A 166 -1.74 12.02 -7.27
CA GLN A 166 -2.67 13.12 -7.55
C GLN A 166 -4.13 12.70 -7.40
N LEU A 167 -4.50 11.50 -7.85
CA LEU A 167 -5.84 10.95 -7.61
C LEU A 167 -6.14 10.80 -6.11
N ALA A 168 -5.20 10.23 -5.33
CA ALA A 168 -5.41 10.07 -3.89
C ALA A 168 -5.56 11.42 -3.19
N TYR A 169 -4.73 12.40 -3.54
CA TYR A 169 -4.84 13.77 -3.02
C TYR A 169 -6.15 14.45 -3.43
N ALA A 170 -6.56 14.29 -4.69
CA ALA A 170 -7.82 14.80 -5.21
C ALA A 170 -9.03 14.18 -4.50
N SER A 171 -8.99 12.89 -4.18
CA SER A 171 -10.04 12.23 -3.40
C SER A 171 -10.19 12.88 -2.02
N HIS A 172 -9.09 13.06 -1.29
CA HIS A 172 -9.13 13.74 0.00
C HIS A 172 -9.65 15.18 -0.12
N ARG A 173 -9.21 15.94 -1.12
CA ARG A 173 -9.71 17.30 -1.41
C ARG A 173 -11.21 17.31 -1.67
N PHE A 174 -11.71 16.44 -2.54
CA PHE A 174 -13.12 16.37 -2.89
C PHE A 174 -13.97 16.17 -1.64
N PHE A 175 -13.63 15.17 -0.82
CA PHE A 175 -14.41 14.85 0.37
C PHE A 175 -14.32 15.96 1.43
N ASP A 176 -13.14 16.53 1.66
CA ASP A 176 -12.94 17.68 2.57
C ASP A 176 -13.77 18.90 2.13
N GLU A 177 -13.72 19.26 0.85
CA GLU A 177 -14.47 20.40 0.28
C GLU A 177 -15.99 20.18 0.28
N ASN A 178 -16.45 18.92 0.35
CA ASN A 178 -17.88 18.56 0.43
C ASN A 178 -18.32 18.18 1.86
N GLY A 179 -17.50 18.48 2.88
CA GLY A 179 -17.88 18.35 4.28
C GLY A 179 -17.88 16.93 4.85
N PHE A 180 -17.19 15.99 4.18
CA PHE A 180 -17.01 14.63 4.69
C PHE A 180 -15.85 14.55 5.67
N LEU A 181 -15.97 13.70 6.69
CA LEU A 181 -14.87 13.36 7.58
C LEU A 181 -14.17 12.07 7.15
N TYR A 182 -12.84 12.11 7.06
CA TYR A 182 -12.03 10.92 6.83
C TYR A 182 -11.98 10.07 8.10
N VAL A 183 -12.44 8.82 8.02
CA VAL A 183 -12.44 7.87 9.13
C VAL A 183 -11.62 6.62 8.79
N HIS A 184 -10.92 6.09 9.78
CA HIS A 184 -10.17 4.84 9.64
C HIS A 184 -11.03 3.66 10.10
N THR A 185 -11.35 2.76 9.17
CA THR A 185 -12.05 1.51 9.47
C THR A 185 -11.06 0.37 9.79
N PRO A 186 -11.43 -0.60 10.64
CA PRO A 186 -10.58 -1.74 10.95
C PRO A 186 -10.29 -2.62 9.72
N ILE A 187 -9.02 -3.01 9.55
CA ILE A 187 -8.63 -3.93 8.47
C ILE A 187 -8.84 -5.39 8.87
N ILE A 188 -8.57 -5.73 10.13
CA ILE A 188 -8.87 -7.05 10.67
C ILE A 188 -10.33 -7.05 11.12
N THR A 189 -11.11 -7.99 10.60
CA THR A 189 -12.54 -8.12 10.88
C THR A 189 -12.87 -9.54 11.32
N THR A 190 -13.97 -9.68 12.05
CA THR A 190 -14.56 -10.98 12.42
C THR A 190 -15.90 -11.18 11.73
N SER A 191 -16.25 -10.25 10.84
CA SER A 191 -17.51 -10.19 10.10
C SER A 191 -17.23 -10.24 8.60
N ASP A 192 -18.07 -10.96 7.89
CA ASP A 192 -18.15 -10.87 6.43
C ASP A 192 -19.11 -9.73 6.07
N CYS A 193 -18.59 -8.71 5.37
CA CYS A 193 -19.35 -7.51 5.01
C CYS A 193 -20.30 -7.75 3.83
N GLU A 194 -19.90 -8.59 2.87
CA GLU A 194 -20.63 -8.80 1.61
C GLU A 194 -21.38 -10.14 1.59
N GLY A 195 -20.99 -11.10 2.45
CA GLY A 195 -21.69 -12.38 2.64
C GLY A 195 -21.47 -13.41 1.53
N ALA A 196 -20.60 -13.11 0.56
CA ALA A 196 -20.48 -13.88 -0.68
C ALA A 196 -19.03 -14.11 -1.16
N GLY A 197 -18.03 -13.48 -0.54
CA GLY A 197 -16.64 -13.50 -1.00
C GLY A 197 -15.72 -14.38 -0.14
N GLU A 198 -14.71 -15.00 -0.76
CA GLU A 198 -13.64 -15.65 -0.02
C GLU A 198 -12.76 -14.58 0.66
N MET A 199 -12.49 -14.76 1.97
CA MET A 199 -11.69 -13.83 2.78
C MET A 199 -10.37 -14.47 3.22
N PHE A 200 -9.30 -13.67 3.30
CA PHE A 200 -8.03 -14.14 3.87
C PHE A 200 -8.14 -14.28 5.38
N GLN A 201 -7.89 -15.47 5.91
CA GLN A 201 -7.87 -15.72 7.35
C GLN A 201 -6.58 -15.18 7.99
N VAL A 202 -6.73 -14.41 9.08
CA VAL A 202 -5.63 -13.91 9.90
C VAL A 202 -5.54 -14.75 11.16
N THR A 203 -4.43 -15.47 11.32
CA THR A 203 -4.26 -16.41 12.44
C THR A 203 -2.81 -16.46 12.92
N THR A 204 -2.64 -16.72 14.22
CA THR A 204 -1.35 -17.02 14.83
C THR A 204 -1.13 -18.50 15.11
N LEU A 205 -2.17 -19.33 14.92
CA LEU A 205 -2.17 -20.75 15.32
C LEU A 205 -1.05 -21.56 14.68
N PHE A 206 -0.70 -21.30 13.42
CA PHE A 206 0.42 -21.99 12.76
C PHE A 206 1.76 -21.71 13.45
N SER A 207 2.07 -20.44 13.67
CA SER A 207 3.31 -20.04 14.37
C SER A 207 3.36 -20.56 15.82
N GLN A 208 2.21 -20.66 16.49
CA GLN A 208 2.11 -21.24 17.83
C GLN A 208 2.32 -22.75 17.80
N ALA A 209 1.77 -23.45 16.80
CA ALA A 209 1.98 -24.88 16.60
C ALA A 209 3.46 -25.19 16.33
N GLU A 210 4.12 -24.44 15.43
CA GLU A 210 5.55 -24.58 15.14
C GLU A 210 6.43 -24.39 16.40
N LYS A 211 6.12 -23.37 17.21
CA LYS A 211 6.81 -23.14 18.50
C LYS A 211 6.61 -24.30 19.47
N THR A 212 5.39 -24.82 19.56
CA THR A 212 5.06 -25.93 20.45
C THR A 212 5.75 -27.22 20.01
N GLU A 213 5.79 -27.49 18.70
CA GLU A 213 6.50 -28.65 18.14
C GLU A 213 8.01 -28.56 18.33
N LYS A 214 8.59 -27.36 18.19
CA LYS A 214 10.00 -27.12 18.50
C LYS A 214 10.28 -27.39 19.97
N GLU A 215 9.46 -26.87 20.88
CA GLU A 215 9.59 -27.10 22.33
C GLU A 215 9.51 -28.59 22.66
N LEU A 216 8.55 -29.32 22.09
CA LEU A 216 8.40 -30.76 22.31
C LEU A 216 9.55 -31.60 21.72
N ARG A 217 10.24 -31.10 20.69
CA ARG A 217 11.42 -31.74 20.11
C ARG A 217 12.66 -31.54 20.98
N GLU A 218 12.86 -30.33 21.48
CA GLU A 218 13.99 -29.98 22.36
C GLU A 218 13.79 -30.54 23.78
N ASN A 219 12.55 -30.53 24.25
CA ASN A 219 12.13 -30.98 25.57
C ASN A 219 10.95 -31.96 25.43
N PRO A 220 11.22 -33.28 25.31
CA PRO A 220 10.16 -34.28 25.18
C PRO A 220 9.12 -34.19 26.30
N LYS A 221 7.88 -34.51 25.93
CA LYS A 221 6.76 -34.58 26.87
C LYS A 221 7.11 -35.57 28.00
N PRO A 222 7.01 -35.16 29.28
CA PRO A 222 7.29 -36.07 30.38
C PRO A 222 6.24 -37.18 30.45
N SER A 223 6.67 -38.33 30.93
CA SER A 223 5.81 -39.46 31.31
C SER A 223 5.09 -39.16 32.62
N ASP A 224 3.96 -39.85 32.85
CA ASP A 224 3.24 -39.76 34.12
C ASP A 224 4.15 -40.14 35.31
N SER A 225 5.06 -41.11 35.14
CA SER A 225 6.01 -41.50 36.18
C SER A 225 7.03 -40.42 36.51
N GLU A 226 7.48 -39.63 35.53
CA GLU A 226 8.39 -38.51 35.77
C GLU A 226 7.72 -37.38 36.55
N ILE A 227 6.44 -37.10 36.25
CA ILE A 227 5.65 -36.10 36.98
C ILE A 227 5.41 -36.56 38.42
N GLU A 228 5.00 -37.82 38.61
CA GLU A 228 4.75 -38.36 39.94
C GLU A 228 6.04 -38.45 40.78
N ALA A 229 7.18 -38.82 40.19
CA ALA A 229 8.47 -38.78 40.86
C ALA A 229 8.85 -37.35 41.31
N ALA A 230 8.60 -36.35 40.47
CA ALA A 230 8.84 -34.95 40.82
C ALA A 230 7.90 -34.46 41.95
N LYS A 231 6.63 -34.91 41.97
CA LYS A 231 5.69 -34.62 43.08
C LYS A 231 6.12 -35.28 44.40
N VAL A 232 6.63 -36.52 44.34
CA VAL A 232 7.21 -37.20 45.52
C VAL A 232 8.39 -36.41 46.07
N LEU A 233 9.28 -35.93 45.21
CA LEU A 233 10.42 -35.09 45.63
C LEU A 233 9.96 -33.78 46.30
N VAL A 234 8.91 -33.12 45.79
CA VAL A 234 8.31 -31.94 46.44
C VAL A 234 7.81 -32.28 47.85
N LYS A 235 7.18 -33.45 48.02
CA LYS A 235 6.70 -33.90 49.34
C LYS A 235 7.87 -34.15 50.29
N GLU A 236 8.90 -34.89 49.87
CA GLU A 236 10.10 -35.16 50.67
C GLU A 236 10.81 -33.88 51.10
N LYS A 237 11.00 -32.93 50.18
CA LYS A 237 11.59 -31.61 50.49
C LYS A 237 10.71 -30.81 51.45
N GLY A 238 9.39 -30.92 51.32
CA GLY A 238 8.43 -30.35 52.28
C GLY A 238 8.59 -30.92 53.68
N ASP A 239 8.74 -32.24 53.78
CA ASP A 239 8.95 -32.96 55.05
C ASP A 239 10.28 -32.56 55.70
N VAL A 240 11.36 -32.38 54.92
CA VAL A 240 12.66 -31.87 55.42
C VAL A 240 12.52 -30.46 56.00
N VAL A 241 11.81 -29.55 55.32
CA VAL A 241 11.54 -28.20 55.85
C VAL A 241 10.75 -28.27 57.16
N ALA A 242 9.76 -29.18 57.26
CA ALA A 242 8.99 -29.38 58.47
C ALA A 242 9.85 -29.91 59.63
N GLN A 243 10.73 -30.89 59.36
CA GLN A 243 11.66 -31.46 60.33
C GLN A 243 12.67 -30.43 60.84
N LEU A 244 13.28 -29.63 59.95
CA LEU A 244 14.23 -28.59 60.33
C LEU A 244 13.58 -27.49 61.19
N LYS A 245 12.33 -27.12 60.88
CA LYS A 245 11.55 -26.19 61.71
C LYS A 245 11.23 -26.79 63.08
N ALA A 246 10.84 -28.06 63.15
CA ALA A 246 10.54 -28.75 64.40
C ALA A 246 11.79 -28.91 65.29
N ALA A 247 12.96 -29.18 64.67
CA ALA A 247 14.25 -29.32 65.35
C ALA A 247 14.88 -27.97 65.75
N LYS A 248 14.25 -26.83 65.46
CA LYS A 248 14.78 -25.47 65.69
C LYS A 248 16.18 -25.29 65.07
N ALA A 249 16.39 -25.82 63.86
CA ALA A 249 17.62 -25.64 63.10
C ALA A 249 17.90 -24.15 62.82
N SER A 250 19.11 -23.83 62.37
CA SER A 250 19.47 -22.44 62.11
C SER A 250 18.59 -21.82 61.02
N LYS A 251 18.39 -20.49 61.09
CA LYS A 251 17.63 -19.75 60.08
C LYS A 251 18.19 -19.97 58.66
N GLN A 252 19.51 -20.14 58.56
CA GLN A 252 20.19 -20.39 57.28
C GLN A 252 19.84 -21.77 56.71
N GLU A 253 19.85 -22.82 57.53
CA GLU A 253 19.48 -24.18 57.09
C GLU A 253 18.02 -24.27 56.64
N ILE A 254 17.11 -23.64 57.38
CA ILE A 254 15.69 -23.59 57.00
C ILE A 254 15.50 -22.82 55.69
N SER A 255 16.20 -21.70 55.50
CA SER A 255 16.13 -20.91 54.26
C SER A 255 16.57 -21.73 53.06
N THR A 256 17.72 -22.41 53.15
CA THR A 256 18.24 -23.27 52.07
C THR A 256 17.24 -24.38 51.70
N ALA A 257 16.66 -25.05 52.70
CA ALA A 257 15.67 -26.11 52.45
C ALA A 257 14.38 -25.59 51.80
N VAL A 258 13.95 -24.37 52.14
CA VAL A 258 12.80 -23.71 51.51
C VAL A 258 13.10 -23.35 50.05
N ASP A 259 14.30 -22.86 49.74
CA ASP A 259 14.70 -22.57 48.37
C ASP A 259 14.73 -23.84 47.50
N GLU A 260 15.22 -24.96 48.05
CA GLU A 260 15.16 -26.26 47.37
C GLU A 260 13.73 -26.74 47.13
N LEU A 261 12.84 -26.58 48.11
CA LEU A 261 11.42 -26.90 47.96
C LEU A 261 10.76 -26.05 46.86
N ASN A 262 11.07 -24.76 46.79
CA ASN A 262 10.53 -23.87 45.77
C ASN A 262 11.03 -24.25 44.37
N ARG A 263 12.31 -24.59 44.22
CA ARG A 263 12.85 -25.11 42.95
C ARG A 263 12.18 -26.41 42.53
N ALA A 264 11.95 -27.33 43.47
CA ALA A 264 11.25 -28.58 43.19
C ALA A 264 9.79 -28.34 42.72
N LYS A 265 9.08 -27.39 43.35
CA LYS A 265 7.73 -26.99 42.92
C LYS A 265 7.72 -26.37 41.52
N GLU A 266 8.71 -25.54 41.20
CA GLU A 266 8.83 -24.95 39.86
C GLU A 266 9.08 -26.02 38.79
N ILE A 267 9.90 -27.04 39.09
CA ILE A 267 10.13 -28.18 38.20
C ILE A 267 8.82 -28.92 37.94
N VAL A 268 8.04 -29.25 38.97
CA VAL A 268 6.73 -29.91 38.81
C VAL A 268 5.79 -29.08 37.94
N SER A 269 5.69 -27.76 38.19
CA SER A 269 4.86 -26.86 37.39
C SER A 269 5.24 -26.88 35.91
N LYS A 270 6.55 -26.81 35.60
CA LYS A 270 7.04 -26.87 34.21
C LYS A 270 6.77 -28.22 33.55
N LEU A 271 6.93 -29.33 34.30
CA LEU A 271 6.62 -30.67 33.80
C LEU A 271 5.12 -30.81 33.49
N GLU A 272 4.25 -30.33 34.37
CA GLU A 272 2.80 -30.35 34.17
C GLU A 272 2.34 -29.46 33.00
N GLU A 273 2.94 -28.28 32.82
CA GLU A 273 2.69 -27.43 31.66
C GLU A 273 3.15 -28.10 30.36
N ARG A 274 4.37 -28.66 30.35
CA ARG A 274 4.91 -29.40 29.19
C ARG A 274 4.11 -30.66 28.89
N PHE A 275 3.54 -31.30 29.90
CA PHE A 275 2.63 -32.44 29.73
C PHE A 275 1.35 -32.06 29.00
N LYS A 276 0.85 -30.83 29.21
CA LYS A 276 -0.37 -30.33 28.55
C LYS A 276 -0.15 -29.92 27.10
N LEU A 277 1.10 -29.67 26.70
CA LEU A 277 1.41 -29.32 25.31
C LEU A 277 0.95 -30.43 24.36
N LYS A 278 0.29 -30.01 23.29
CA LYS A 278 -0.14 -30.87 22.19
C LYS A 278 0.54 -30.35 20.91
N PRO A 279 1.13 -31.22 20.08
CA PRO A 279 1.67 -30.80 18.79
C PRO A 279 0.53 -30.42 17.83
N GLY A 280 0.86 -29.64 16.81
CA GLY A 280 -0.09 -29.20 15.78
C GLY A 280 -1.08 -28.11 16.24
N ILE A 281 -2.03 -27.81 15.36
CA ILE A 281 -3.04 -26.78 15.57
C ILE A 281 -4.03 -27.22 16.67
N PRO A 282 -4.32 -26.38 17.69
CA PRO A 282 -5.31 -26.67 18.71
C PRO A 282 -6.69 -26.98 18.12
N ARG A 283 -7.31 -28.07 18.57
CA ARG A 283 -8.64 -28.53 18.15
C ARG A 283 -9.57 -28.72 19.35
N LYS A 284 -10.86 -28.54 19.11
CA LYS A 284 -11.95 -28.87 20.03
C LYS A 284 -12.24 -30.38 19.99
N ASP A 285 -13.08 -30.84 20.92
CA ASP A 285 -13.48 -32.24 21.03
C ASP A 285 -14.24 -32.75 19.79
N ASP A 286 -14.94 -31.86 19.07
CA ASP A 286 -15.62 -32.16 17.81
C ASP A 286 -14.68 -32.22 16.59
N GLY A 287 -13.37 -32.00 16.80
CA GLY A 287 -12.35 -31.98 15.76
C GLY A 287 -12.22 -30.64 15.02
N SER A 288 -13.07 -29.65 15.27
CA SER A 288 -12.94 -28.31 14.70
C SER A 288 -11.74 -27.55 15.29
N ILE A 289 -11.27 -26.51 14.59
CA ILE A 289 -10.17 -25.67 15.08
C ILE A 289 -10.62 -24.86 16.30
N ALA A 290 -9.81 -24.89 17.37
CA ALA A 290 -10.06 -24.18 18.61
C ALA A 290 -9.58 -22.71 18.52
N PHE A 291 -10.30 -21.88 17.78
CA PHE A 291 -9.98 -20.45 17.56
C PHE A 291 -9.99 -19.61 18.84
N GLU A 292 -10.54 -20.11 19.96
CA GLU A 292 -10.39 -19.51 21.29
C GLU A 292 -8.92 -19.40 21.75
N ASN A 293 -8.03 -20.21 21.17
CA ASN A 293 -6.57 -20.16 21.40
C ASN A 293 -5.83 -19.26 20.39
N ASP A 294 -6.54 -18.72 19.39
CA ASP A 294 -5.96 -17.76 18.47
C ASP A 294 -5.90 -16.36 19.09
N PHE A 295 -5.21 -15.43 18.43
CA PHE A 295 -4.92 -14.09 18.94
C PHE A 295 -6.19 -13.31 19.33
N PHE A 296 -7.23 -13.34 18.48
CA PHE A 296 -8.50 -12.66 18.74
C PHE A 296 -9.53 -13.54 19.45
N LYS A 297 -9.15 -14.77 19.84
CA LYS A 297 -10.01 -15.77 20.49
C LYS A 297 -11.27 -16.14 19.69
N ARG A 298 -11.25 -15.89 18.38
CA ARG A 298 -12.26 -16.23 17.37
C ARG A 298 -11.62 -16.13 16.00
N GLN A 299 -12.33 -16.56 14.97
CA GLN A 299 -11.89 -16.37 13.59
C GLN A 299 -11.81 -14.88 13.25
N ALA A 300 -10.70 -14.51 12.62
CA ALA A 300 -10.45 -13.17 12.14
C ALA A 300 -9.96 -13.24 10.69
N PHE A 301 -10.23 -12.19 9.93
CA PHE A 301 -10.02 -12.10 8.50
C PHE A 301 -9.54 -10.71 8.10
N LEU A 302 -8.96 -10.58 6.92
CA LEU A 302 -8.76 -9.28 6.27
C LEU A 302 -10.06 -8.83 5.62
N THR A 303 -10.42 -7.56 5.81
CA THR A 303 -11.71 -7.03 5.37
C THR A 303 -11.82 -6.92 3.85
N VAL A 304 -13.01 -7.23 3.32
CA VAL A 304 -13.37 -7.02 1.91
C VAL A 304 -13.86 -5.59 1.66
N SER A 305 -14.39 -4.92 2.69
CA SER A 305 -14.98 -3.58 2.64
C SER A 305 -15.07 -2.97 4.05
N GLY A 306 -14.95 -1.65 4.17
CA GLY A 306 -15.20 -0.90 5.41
C GLY A 306 -16.64 -0.42 5.56
N GLN A 307 -17.56 -0.78 4.66
CA GLN A 307 -18.89 -0.21 4.53
C GLN A 307 -19.69 -0.25 5.83
N LEU A 308 -19.84 -1.42 6.45
CA LEU A 308 -20.62 -1.56 7.69
C LEU A 308 -20.08 -0.68 8.83
N GLN A 309 -18.77 -0.40 8.85
CA GLN A 309 -18.19 0.49 9.85
C GLN A 309 -18.42 1.96 9.50
N VAL A 310 -18.32 2.37 8.22
CA VAL A 310 -18.64 3.75 7.84
C VAL A 310 -20.12 4.10 8.05
N GLU A 311 -21.04 3.13 7.93
CA GLU A 311 -22.45 3.31 8.30
C GLU A 311 -22.62 3.74 9.77
N THR A 312 -21.89 3.10 10.70
CA THR A 312 -21.92 3.49 12.13
C THR A 312 -21.39 4.91 12.37
N TYR A 313 -20.36 5.31 11.62
CA TYR A 313 -19.80 6.65 11.70
C TYR A 313 -20.73 7.69 11.09
N ALA A 314 -21.35 7.42 9.94
CA ALA A 314 -22.31 8.32 9.30
C ALA A 314 -23.48 8.65 10.23
N CYS A 315 -23.96 7.67 11.01
CA CYS A 315 -24.99 7.88 12.02
C CYS A 315 -24.61 8.88 13.13
N ALA A 316 -23.31 9.11 13.35
CA ALA A 316 -22.80 10.03 14.36
C ALA A 316 -22.21 11.33 13.77
N LEU A 317 -21.72 11.28 12.53
CA LEU A 317 -20.90 12.32 11.91
C LEU A 317 -21.48 12.86 10.60
N SER A 318 -22.70 12.46 10.24
CA SER A 318 -23.39 12.80 9.00
C SER A 318 -22.71 12.18 7.77
N SER A 319 -21.63 12.78 7.26
CA SER A 319 -20.97 12.37 6.03
C SER A 319 -19.54 11.96 6.31
N VAL A 320 -19.17 10.72 5.98
CA VAL A 320 -17.84 10.18 6.23
C VAL A 320 -17.33 9.39 5.04
N TYR A 321 -16.03 9.17 4.97
CA TYR A 321 -15.45 8.24 4.01
C TYR A 321 -14.25 7.52 4.61
N THR A 322 -14.02 6.29 4.18
CA THR A 322 -12.74 5.60 4.40
C THR A 322 -11.95 5.52 3.11
N PHE A 323 -10.64 5.45 3.24
CA PHE A 323 -9.68 5.29 2.15
C PHE A 323 -8.59 4.34 2.64
N GLY A 324 -8.76 3.05 2.36
CA GLY A 324 -7.91 2.01 2.93
C GLY A 324 -7.75 0.79 2.02
N PRO A 325 -6.82 -0.11 2.39
CA PRO A 325 -6.67 -1.38 1.70
C PRO A 325 -7.83 -2.32 2.00
N THR A 326 -8.24 -3.09 0.99
CA THR A 326 -9.20 -4.19 1.11
C THR A 326 -8.68 -5.40 0.35
N PHE A 327 -9.24 -6.57 0.67
CA PHE A 327 -8.67 -7.84 0.26
C PHE A 327 -9.75 -8.78 -0.28
N ARG A 328 -9.45 -9.52 -1.35
CA ARG A 328 -10.31 -10.58 -1.91
C ARG A 328 -9.47 -11.84 -2.08
N ALA A 329 -9.90 -12.95 -1.50
CA ALA A 329 -9.16 -14.21 -1.54
C ALA A 329 -9.56 -15.14 -2.69
N GLU A 330 -10.45 -14.69 -3.57
CA GLU A 330 -10.87 -15.42 -4.76
C GLU A 330 -9.66 -15.81 -5.62
N ASN A 331 -9.62 -17.07 -6.04
CA ASN A 331 -8.55 -17.58 -6.91
C ASN A 331 -8.73 -17.14 -8.37
N SER A 332 -8.55 -15.84 -8.64
CA SER A 332 -8.82 -15.19 -9.92
C SER A 332 -7.56 -14.56 -10.52
N HIS A 333 -7.03 -15.15 -11.60
CA HIS A 333 -5.84 -14.66 -12.29
C HIS A 333 -6.19 -13.96 -13.60
N THR A 334 -6.77 -12.76 -13.50
CA THR A 334 -7.12 -11.93 -14.67
C THR A 334 -6.25 -10.68 -14.72
N SER A 335 -6.33 -9.91 -15.82
CA SER A 335 -5.61 -8.65 -15.97
C SER A 335 -6.18 -7.48 -15.13
N ARG A 336 -7.33 -7.69 -14.47
CA ARG A 336 -8.09 -6.65 -13.76
C ARG A 336 -8.27 -6.93 -12.26
N HIS A 337 -8.03 -8.15 -11.80
CA HIS A 337 -8.21 -8.52 -10.39
C HIS A 337 -6.89 -8.45 -9.61
N LEU A 338 -6.99 -8.00 -8.35
CA LEU A 338 -5.92 -8.00 -7.37
C LEU A 338 -6.47 -8.60 -6.07
N ALA A 339 -5.63 -9.36 -5.36
CA ALA A 339 -5.97 -9.88 -4.03
C ALA A 339 -5.92 -8.80 -2.94
N GLU A 340 -5.13 -7.74 -3.16
CA GLU A 340 -5.02 -6.55 -2.33
C GLU A 340 -5.17 -5.32 -3.22
N PHE A 341 -6.12 -4.45 -2.90
CA PHE A 341 -6.36 -3.19 -3.59
C PHE A 341 -6.84 -2.14 -2.60
N TRP A 342 -7.08 -0.92 -3.08
CA TRP A 342 -7.50 0.19 -2.23
C TRP A 342 -8.91 0.60 -2.63
N MET A 343 -9.77 0.79 -1.64
CA MET A 343 -11.11 1.34 -1.83
C MET A 343 -11.25 2.70 -1.17
N VAL A 344 -12.14 3.50 -1.76
CA VAL A 344 -12.60 4.77 -1.22
C VAL A 344 -14.11 4.63 -1.06
N GLU A 345 -14.58 4.60 0.18
CA GLU A 345 -15.94 4.21 0.53
C GLU A 345 -16.60 5.36 1.31
N PRO A 346 -17.31 6.27 0.62
CA PRO A 346 -18.09 7.32 1.27
C PRO A 346 -19.45 6.81 1.74
N GLU A 347 -19.94 7.37 2.84
CA GLU A 347 -21.25 7.08 3.43
C GLU A 347 -21.91 8.40 3.88
N ILE A 348 -23.20 8.56 3.59
CA ILE A 348 -23.91 9.84 3.75
C ILE A 348 -25.23 9.62 4.51
N ALA A 349 -25.32 10.11 5.74
CA ALA A 349 -26.56 10.09 6.49
C ALA A 349 -27.63 10.97 5.82
N PHE A 350 -28.90 10.56 5.94
CA PHE A 350 -30.07 11.24 5.35
C PHE A 350 -30.07 11.34 3.82
N ALA A 351 -29.19 10.62 3.13
CA ALA A 351 -29.17 10.49 1.68
C ALA A 351 -30.10 9.36 1.22
N ASN A 352 -30.66 9.52 0.02
CA ASN A 352 -31.27 8.43 -0.72
C ASN A 352 -30.42 8.07 -1.96
N LEU A 353 -30.85 7.07 -2.74
CA LEU A 353 -30.11 6.63 -3.94
C LEU A 353 -29.84 7.75 -4.95
N GLN A 354 -30.72 8.75 -5.04
CA GLN A 354 -30.50 9.90 -5.91
C GLN A 354 -29.34 10.77 -5.41
N ASP A 355 -29.23 10.98 -4.10
CA ASP A 355 -28.11 11.73 -3.52
C ASP A 355 -26.79 10.97 -3.69
N ASP A 356 -26.82 9.65 -3.52
CA ASP A 356 -25.67 8.76 -3.76
C ASP A 356 -25.18 8.83 -5.22
N MET A 357 -26.09 8.66 -6.20
CA MET A 357 -25.76 8.82 -7.63
C MET A 357 -25.21 10.21 -7.95
N ASN A 358 -25.74 11.27 -7.33
CA ASN A 358 -25.24 12.64 -7.51
C ASN A 358 -23.81 12.80 -6.96
N CYS A 359 -23.52 12.19 -5.80
CA CYS A 359 -22.20 12.21 -5.19
C CYS A 359 -21.18 11.46 -6.06
N ALA A 360 -21.52 10.24 -6.50
CA ALA A 360 -20.66 9.41 -7.33
C ALA A 360 -20.32 10.08 -8.67
N GLU A 361 -21.33 10.66 -9.35
CA GLU A 361 -21.13 11.42 -10.59
C GLU A 361 -20.16 12.60 -10.39
N LYS A 362 -20.41 13.44 -9.38
CA LYS A 362 -19.55 14.59 -9.07
C LYS A 362 -18.13 14.17 -8.72
N TYR A 363 -17.98 13.09 -7.95
CA TYR A 363 -16.68 12.58 -7.54
C TYR A 363 -15.85 12.11 -8.74
N VAL A 364 -16.43 11.30 -9.63
CA VAL A 364 -15.74 10.81 -10.83
C VAL A 364 -15.40 11.96 -11.78
N GLN A 365 -16.33 12.90 -11.99
CA GLN A 365 -16.08 14.11 -12.80
C GLN A 365 -14.94 14.95 -12.21
N TYR A 366 -14.95 15.16 -10.89
CA TYR A 366 -13.91 15.91 -10.18
C TYR A 366 -12.53 15.27 -10.36
N LEU A 367 -12.40 13.96 -10.18
CA LEU A 367 -11.12 13.26 -10.37
C LEU A 367 -10.62 13.35 -11.82
N CYS A 368 -11.50 13.20 -12.80
CA CYS A 368 -11.14 13.31 -14.22
C CYS A 368 -10.64 14.73 -14.54
N LYS A 369 -11.37 15.75 -14.07
CA LYS A 369 -10.96 17.15 -14.22
C LYS A 369 -9.65 17.44 -13.51
N TRP A 370 -9.45 16.92 -12.30
CA TRP A 370 -8.22 17.10 -11.54
C TRP A 370 -6.99 16.61 -12.31
N LEU A 371 -7.08 15.45 -12.96
CA LEU A 371 -5.99 14.92 -13.77
C LEU A 371 -5.67 15.79 -14.97
N LEU A 372 -6.68 16.33 -15.66
CA LEU A 372 -6.48 17.26 -16.77
C LEU A 372 -5.77 18.54 -16.31
N ASP A 373 -6.13 19.04 -15.12
CA ASP A 373 -5.59 20.29 -14.58
C ASP A 373 -4.18 20.12 -13.97
N HIS A 374 -3.84 18.95 -13.40
CA HIS A 374 -2.63 18.77 -12.56
C HIS A 374 -1.64 17.70 -13.05
N CYS A 375 -2.02 16.85 -14.02
CA CYS A 375 -1.20 15.70 -14.47
C CYS A 375 -0.93 15.70 -15.98
N GLN A 376 -1.08 16.85 -16.66
CA GLN A 376 -1.03 16.91 -18.12
C GLN A 376 0.21 16.23 -18.73
N GLU A 377 1.42 16.52 -18.24
CA GLU A 377 2.66 15.90 -18.77
C GLU A 377 2.66 14.36 -18.67
N ASP A 378 2.19 13.83 -17.54
CA ASP A 378 2.12 12.38 -17.32
C ASP A 378 1.00 11.76 -18.15
N MET A 379 -0.13 12.45 -18.32
CA MET A 379 -1.24 12.01 -19.16
C MET A 379 -0.86 12.00 -20.65
N GLU A 380 -0.14 13.01 -21.14
CA GLU A 380 0.40 13.04 -22.50
C GLU A 380 1.37 11.89 -22.74
N PHE A 381 2.21 11.57 -21.75
CA PHE A 381 3.05 10.39 -21.79
C PHE A 381 2.21 9.11 -21.91
N MET A 382 1.12 8.97 -21.15
CA MET A 382 0.22 7.81 -21.25
C MET A 382 -0.47 7.71 -22.62
N VAL A 383 -0.96 8.82 -23.16
CA VAL A 383 -1.58 8.90 -24.49
C VAL A 383 -0.60 8.50 -25.58
N LYS A 384 0.64 8.97 -25.48
CA LYS A 384 1.68 8.65 -26.43
C LYS A 384 2.03 7.16 -26.45
N ASN A 385 2.03 6.49 -25.30
CA ASN A 385 2.61 5.16 -25.17
C ASN A 385 1.61 4.01 -25.00
N TYR A 386 0.40 4.27 -24.49
CA TYR A 386 -0.53 3.21 -24.06
C TYR A 386 -1.94 3.40 -24.59
N ASP A 387 -2.46 4.64 -24.59
CA ASP A 387 -3.90 4.84 -24.78
C ASP A 387 -4.24 6.15 -25.47
N LYS A 388 -4.39 6.09 -26.79
CA LYS A 388 -4.52 7.27 -27.66
C LYS A 388 -5.70 8.19 -27.33
N SER A 389 -6.78 7.64 -26.77
CA SER A 389 -7.98 8.40 -26.41
C SER A 389 -8.13 8.63 -24.90
N ALA A 390 -7.08 8.45 -24.09
CA ALA A 390 -7.19 8.61 -22.63
C ALA A 390 -7.63 10.03 -22.23
N ILE A 391 -6.99 11.07 -22.77
CA ILE A 391 -7.35 12.47 -22.47
C ILE A 391 -8.76 12.77 -22.98
N GLU A 392 -9.08 12.42 -24.22
CA GLU A 392 -10.42 12.61 -24.79
C GLU A 392 -11.53 11.95 -23.94
N ARG A 393 -11.26 10.76 -23.38
CA ARG A 393 -12.21 10.10 -22.47
C ARG A 393 -12.28 10.79 -21.11
N LEU A 394 -11.17 11.29 -20.55
CA LEU A 394 -11.22 12.09 -19.32
C LEU A 394 -12.04 13.37 -19.53
N GLU A 395 -11.86 14.05 -20.66
CA GLU A 395 -12.64 15.21 -21.05
C GLU A 395 -14.12 14.84 -21.14
N LEU A 396 -14.47 13.80 -21.91
CA LEU A 396 -15.84 13.30 -22.06
C LEU A 396 -16.49 13.00 -20.70
N VAL A 397 -15.82 12.24 -19.83
CA VAL A 397 -16.36 11.87 -18.52
C VAL A 397 -16.50 13.10 -17.62
N SER A 398 -15.52 14.00 -17.62
CA SER A 398 -15.53 15.19 -16.75
C SER A 398 -16.59 16.23 -17.13
N SER A 399 -16.97 16.31 -18.41
CA SER A 399 -17.84 17.39 -18.92
C SER A 399 -19.28 16.93 -19.21
N THR A 400 -19.56 15.63 -19.16
CA THR A 400 -20.86 15.10 -19.61
C THR A 400 -21.68 14.61 -18.43
N PRO A 401 -22.95 15.04 -18.30
CA PRO A 401 -23.87 14.46 -17.33
C PRO A 401 -24.06 12.96 -17.57
N PHE A 402 -24.05 12.17 -16.50
CA PHE A 402 -24.16 10.72 -16.61
C PHE A 402 -25.60 10.33 -16.94
N VAL A 403 -25.77 9.39 -17.87
CA VAL A 403 -27.10 8.86 -18.18
C VAL A 403 -27.55 7.99 -17.02
N ARG A 404 -28.79 8.14 -16.54
CA ARG A 404 -29.33 7.31 -15.46
C ARG A 404 -30.40 6.40 -16.01
N ILE A 405 -30.22 5.08 -15.87
CA ILE A 405 -31.17 4.09 -16.36
C ILE A 405 -31.43 3.02 -15.30
N SER A 406 -32.68 2.58 -15.16
CA SER A 406 -32.94 1.39 -14.33
C SER A 406 -32.32 0.15 -14.98
N TYR A 407 -31.91 -0.84 -14.17
CA TYR A 407 -31.46 -2.15 -14.62
C TYR A 407 -32.47 -2.80 -15.58
N THR A 408 -33.76 -2.77 -15.25
CA THR A 408 -34.82 -3.31 -16.12
C THR A 408 -34.76 -2.70 -17.52
N LYS A 409 -34.58 -1.38 -17.61
CA LYS A 409 -34.47 -0.69 -18.89
C LYS A 409 -33.16 -1.00 -19.62
N ALA A 410 -32.06 -1.14 -18.89
CA ALA A 410 -30.77 -1.55 -19.45
C ALA A 410 -30.87 -2.92 -20.14
N VAL A 411 -31.47 -3.91 -19.47
CA VAL A 411 -31.70 -5.26 -20.01
C VAL A 411 -32.62 -5.22 -21.25
N GLU A 412 -33.70 -4.42 -21.22
CA GLU A 412 -34.57 -4.24 -22.39
C GLU A 412 -33.81 -3.69 -23.60
N LEU A 413 -32.97 -2.67 -23.41
CA LEU A 413 -32.18 -2.08 -24.48
C LEU A 413 -31.20 -3.10 -25.05
N LEU A 414 -30.47 -3.82 -24.19
CA LEU A 414 -29.49 -4.82 -24.58
C LEU A 414 -30.14 -6.02 -25.30
N LYS A 415 -31.34 -6.44 -24.91
CA LYS A 415 -32.09 -7.51 -25.63
C LYS A 415 -32.51 -7.12 -27.04
N ASN A 416 -32.69 -5.83 -27.30
CA ASN A 416 -33.07 -5.31 -28.61
C ASN A 416 -31.87 -5.06 -29.55
N VAL A 417 -30.65 -5.32 -29.09
CA VAL A 417 -29.43 -5.21 -29.90
C VAL A 417 -29.38 -6.36 -30.89
N THR A 418 -29.35 -6.04 -32.19
CA THR A 418 -29.32 -7.03 -33.28
C THR A 418 -28.01 -7.04 -34.06
N ASP A 419 -27.23 -5.97 -33.95
CA ASP A 419 -25.96 -5.74 -34.63
C ASP A 419 -24.75 -6.33 -33.89
N LYS A 420 -24.93 -6.76 -32.64
CA LYS A 420 -23.91 -7.43 -31.83
C LYS A 420 -24.45 -8.72 -31.21
N LYS A 421 -23.63 -9.78 -31.26
CA LYS A 421 -23.86 -11.00 -30.49
C LYS A 421 -23.05 -10.94 -29.21
N PHE A 422 -23.72 -11.02 -28.06
CA PHE A 422 -23.07 -11.09 -26.75
C PHE A 422 -22.67 -12.53 -26.41
N ASP A 423 -21.53 -12.69 -25.73
CA ASP A 423 -21.06 -13.98 -25.25
C ASP A 423 -21.83 -14.42 -24.00
N ASN A 424 -22.17 -13.47 -23.13
CA ASN A 424 -22.93 -13.66 -21.91
C ASN A 424 -24.41 -13.35 -22.13
N LYS A 425 -25.27 -14.11 -21.43
CA LYS A 425 -26.72 -13.98 -21.55
C LYS A 425 -27.20 -12.64 -21.02
N VAL A 426 -28.03 -11.95 -21.80
CA VAL A 426 -28.75 -10.74 -21.37
C VAL A 426 -30.15 -11.15 -20.90
N GLU A 427 -30.35 -11.22 -19.59
CA GLU A 427 -31.64 -11.59 -19.00
C GLU A 427 -31.87 -10.86 -17.67
N TRP A 428 -33.14 -10.56 -17.38
CA TRP A 428 -33.53 -9.95 -16.12
C TRP A 428 -33.31 -10.94 -14.96
N GLY A 429 -32.58 -10.52 -13.94
CA GLY A 429 -32.16 -11.38 -12.83
C GLY A 429 -30.75 -11.95 -12.97
N ILE A 430 -30.04 -11.65 -14.08
CA ILE A 430 -28.62 -11.96 -14.25
C ILE A 430 -27.84 -10.64 -14.20
N ASP A 431 -26.70 -10.63 -13.52
CA ASP A 431 -25.86 -9.43 -13.46
C ASP A 431 -25.32 -9.04 -14.84
N LEU A 432 -25.07 -7.75 -15.05
CA LEU A 432 -24.53 -7.28 -16.33
C LEU A 432 -23.06 -7.69 -16.44
N ALA A 433 -22.67 -8.31 -17.55
CA ALA A 433 -21.27 -8.59 -17.82
C ALA A 433 -20.58 -7.33 -18.37
N SER A 434 -19.25 -7.27 -18.26
CA SER A 434 -18.45 -6.13 -18.75
C SER A 434 -18.71 -5.80 -20.24
N GLU A 435 -19.02 -6.78 -21.09
CA GLU A 435 -19.37 -6.51 -22.50
C GLU A 435 -20.71 -5.79 -22.66
N HIS A 436 -21.66 -6.01 -21.75
CA HIS A 436 -22.98 -5.38 -21.72
C HIS A 436 -22.85 -3.94 -21.23
N GLU A 437 -22.12 -3.75 -20.13
CA GLU A 437 -21.81 -2.43 -19.54
C GLU A 437 -21.08 -1.53 -20.55
N ARG A 438 -20.07 -2.08 -21.23
CA ARG A 438 -19.35 -1.36 -22.28
C ARG A 438 -20.24 -1.03 -23.47
N TYR A 439 -21.14 -1.92 -23.88
CA TYR A 439 -22.05 -1.62 -25.00
C TYR A 439 -23.04 -0.51 -24.66
N LEU A 440 -23.52 -0.43 -23.40
CA LEU A 440 -24.33 0.69 -22.93
C LEU A 440 -23.56 2.02 -23.06
N THR A 441 -22.31 2.06 -22.59
CA THR A 441 -21.51 3.30 -22.53
C THR A 441 -20.88 3.70 -23.86
N GLU A 442 -20.45 2.74 -24.69
CA GLU A 442 -19.67 2.97 -25.93
C GLU A 442 -20.55 3.03 -27.19
N ASP A 443 -21.64 2.27 -27.24
CA ASP A 443 -22.45 2.12 -28.47
C ASP A 443 -23.82 2.78 -28.35
N ILE A 444 -24.57 2.49 -27.27
CA ILE A 444 -25.94 3.00 -27.08
C ILE A 444 -25.92 4.49 -26.69
N PHE A 445 -25.28 4.83 -25.57
CA PHE A 445 -25.33 6.18 -25.02
C PHE A 445 -24.14 7.04 -25.41
N LYS A 446 -22.98 6.42 -25.71
CA LYS A 446 -21.72 7.12 -26.03
C LYS A 446 -21.27 8.08 -24.92
N LYS A 447 -21.60 7.74 -23.67
CA LYS A 447 -21.48 8.54 -22.45
C LYS A 447 -21.37 7.62 -21.24
N PRO A 448 -20.87 8.11 -20.09
CA PRO A 448 -20.99 7.39 -18.82
C PRO A 448 -22.46 7.15 -18.45
N VAL A 449 -22.72 6.02 -17.80
CA VAL A 449 -24.06 5.55 -17.44
C VAL A 449 -24.06 5.12 -15.99
N ILE A 450 -25.08 5.51 -15.23
CA ILE A 450 -25.40 4.94 -13.93
C ILE A 450 -26.59 4.00 -14.12
N VAL A 451 -26.36 2.71 -13.89
CA VAL A 451 -27.44 1.71 -13.87
C VAL A 451 -27.92 1.57 -12.43
N TYR A 452 -29.22 1.65 -12.19
CA TYR A 452 -29.77 1.62 -10.83
C TYR A 452 -30.99 0.69 -10.68
N ASN A 453 -31.38 0.38 -9.44
CA ASN A 453 -32.50 -0.53 -9.12
C ASN A 453 -32.31 -1.97 -9.63
N TYR A 454 -31.27 -2.65 -9.14
CA TYR A 454 -30.95 -4.03 -9.50
C TYR A 454 -31.88 -5.05 -8.81
N PRO A 455 -32.05 -6.26 -9.37
CA PRO A 455 -32.81 -7.33 -8.73
C PRO A 455 -32.23 -7.72 -7.36
N LYS A 456 -33.08 -7.87 -6.34
CA LYS A 456 -32.65 -8.14 -4.96
C LYS A 456 -31.85 -9.45 -4.81
N GLY A 457 -32.08 -10.43 -5.70
CA GLY A 457 -31.47 -11.75 -5.62
C GLY A 457 -29.99 -11.81 -6.03
N ILE A 458 -29.45 -10.74 -6.61
CA ILE A 458 -28.06 -10.69 -7.12
C ILE A 458 -27.23 -9.58 -6.47
N LYS A 459 -27.74 -8.97 -5.40
CA LYS A 459 -27.06 -7.88 -4.68
C LYS A 459 -27.02 -8.19 -3.18
N ALA A 460 -26.18 -7.45 -2.46
CA ALA A 460 -25.89 -7.71 -1.05
C ALA A 460 -27.11 -7.45 -0.14
N PHE A 461 -27.09 -8.10 1.03
CA PHE A 461 -28.22 -8.11 1.98
C PHE A 461 -28.57 -6.74 2.58
N TYR A 462 -27.61 -5.81 2.63
CA TYR A 462 -27.77 -4.49 3.26
C TYR A 462 -28.53 -3.49 2.37
N MET A 463 -28.71 -3.79 1.08
CA MET A 463 -29.30 -2.83 0.15
C MET A 463 -30.80 -2.67 0.41
N ARG A 464 -31.29 -1.42 0.44
CA ARG A 464 -32.71 -1.10 0.70
C ARG A 464 -33.60 -1.74 -0.36
N LEU A 465 -34.57 -2.55 0.06
CA LEU A 465 -35.63 -3.08 -0.82
C LEU A 465 -36.50 -1.94 -1.35
N ASN A 466 -36.75 -1.93 -2.66
CA ASN A 466 -37.65 -0.97 -3.30
C ASN A 466 -39.12 -1.38 -3.11
N ASP A 467 -40.02 -0.43 -3.30
CA ASP A 467 -41.47 -0.62 -3.11
C ASP A 467 -42.11 -1.62 -4.10
N ASP A 468 -41.35 -2.09 -5.10
CA ASP A 468 -41.75 -3.13 -6.05
C ASP A 468 -41.51 -4.56 -5.54
N ASP A 469 -40.89 -4.71 -4.36
CA ASP A 469 -40.47 -5.96 -3.71
C ASP A 469 -39.55 -6.88 -4.54
N LYS A 470 -39.04 -6.38 -5.67
CA LYS A 470 -38.26 -7.13 -6.67
C LYS A 470 -36.84 -6.59 -6.79
N THR A 471 -36.67 -5.27 -6.68
CA THR A 471 -35.40 -4.59 -6.85
C THR A 471 -34.92 -3.97 -5.53
N VAL A 472 -33.62 -3.68 -5.46
CA VAL A 472 -32.99 -2.95 -4.36
C VAL A 472 -32.43 -1.63 -4.86
N ALA A 473 -32.34 -0.63 -3.99
CA ALA A 473 -31.76 0.68 -4.26
C ALA A 473 -30.23 0.60 -4.38
N ALA A 474 -29.76 -0.07 -5.42
CA ALA A 474 -28.36 -0.22 -5.81
C ALA A 474 -28.08 0.63 -7.04
N MET A 475 -26.83 1.08 -7.21
CA MET A 475 -26.36 1.70 -8.43
C MET A 475 -24.93 1.27 -8.76
N ASP A 476 -24.63 1.17 -10.06
CA ASP A 476 -23.29 0.96 -10.58
C ASP A 476 -22.95 2.09 -11.58
N VAL A 477 -21.80 2.73 -11.40
CA VAL A 477 -21.28 3.76 -12.32
C VAL A 477 -20.43 3.09 -13.40
N LEU A 478 -20.88 3.18 -14.64
CA LEU A 478 -20.23 2.63 -15.82
C LEU A 478 -19.56 3.76 -16.61
N VAL A 479 -18.27 3.62 -16.86
CA VAL A 479 -17.51 4.53 -17.73
C VAL A 479 -16.99 3.78 -18.96
N PRO A 480 -16.86 4.44 -20.12
CA PRO A 480 -16.33 3.79 -21.32
C PRO A 480 -14.98 3.11 -21.07
N LYS A 481 -14.73 1.97 -21.74
CA LYS A 481 -13.51 1.15 -21.71
C LYS A 481 -13.26 0.30 -20.46
N VAL A 482 -13.63 0.79 -19.27
CA VAL A 482 -13.34 0.10 -18.01
C VAL A 482 -14.38 -0.96 -17.76
#